data_AF-A0A2N0HHC0-F1
#
_entry.id   AF-A0A2N0HHC0-F1
#
_cell.length_a   1.000
_cell.length_b   1.000
_cell.length_c   1.000
_cell.angle_alpha   90.00
_cell.angle_beta   90.00
_cell.angle_gamma   90.00
#
_symmetry.space_group_name_H-M   'P 1'
#
loop_
_entity.id
_entity.type
_entity.pdbx_description
1 polymer ?
#
loop_
_entity_poly.entity_id
_entity_poly.type
_entity_poly.pdbx_seq_one_letter_code
_entity_poly.pdbx_strand_id
1 'polypeptide(L)'
;MALKGQKTTSDFLEWNKMQTIVLKLERDNDLKFALLIATGSYIGLRISDLLQLRWNQVLHEELFTITEKKTKKIRKVTINPELQIILKRLFIQLEAKETDLMFVNRFGEKPFSIQYVNSKLKDIFTKYSVRGQYSSHFMRKTLGRRVWEVNKYSDQALLLLSQLFNHTSVSTTKIYLGIREQEISNLYLSV
;
A
#
# COMPACT_ATOMS: atom_id res chain seq x y z
N MET A 1 14.36 -14.01 9.86
CA MET A 1 13.45 -14.95 9.17
C MET A 1 12.32 -15.28 10.13
N ALA A 2 11.08 -15.38 9.67
CA ALA A 2 9.96 -15.78 10.53
C ALA A 2 10.14 -17.23 11.01
N LEU A 3 9.75 -17.52 12.25
CA LEU A 3 9.81 -18.88 12.80
C LEU A 3 8.85 -19.80 12.05
N LYS A 4 9.28 -21.05 11.83
CA LYS A 4 8.48 -22.09 11.18
C LYS A 4 7.16 -22.25 11.98
N GLY A 5 6.03 -21.95 11.35
CA GLY A 5 4.69 -22.06 11.96
C GLY A 5 3.97 -20.74 12.30
N GLN A 6 4.63 -19.58 12.23
CA GLN A 6 3.92 -18.30 12.40
C GLN A 6 3.20 -17.89 11.10
N LYS A 7 1.87 -17.68 11.17
CA LYS A 7 1.13 -16.88 10.17
C LYS A 7 1.75 -15.48 10.20
N THR A 8 2.58 -15.16 9.21
CA THR A 8 3.29 -13.87 9.07
C THR A 8 2.66 -12.99 8.00
N THR A 9 1.42 -13.29 7.64
CA THR A 9 0.69 -12.58 6.60
C THR A 9 0.11 -11.30 7.17
N SER A 10 0.55 -10.16 6.63
CA SER A 10 -0.08 -8.87 6.92
C SER A 10 -1.55 -8.90 6.50
N ASP A 11 -2.42 -8.32 7.32
CA ASP A 11 -3.81 -8.05 6.98
C ASP A 11 -3.92 -6.89 5.98
N PHE A 12 -5.11 -6.69 5.44
CA PHE A 12 -5.48 -5.48 4.72
C PHE A 12 -6.26 -4.54 5.65
N LEU A 13 -6.35 -3.27 5.29
CA LEU A 13 -7.22 -2.31 5.98
C LEU A 13 -8.37 -1.96 5.03
N GLU A 14 -9.60 -1.87 5.55
CA GLU A 14 -10.73 -1.38 4.75
C GLU A 14 -10.45 0.03 4.23
N TRP A 15 -10.92 0.34 3.02
CA TRP A 15 -10.58 1.60 2.34
C TRP A 15 -10.90 2.85 3.15
N ASN A 16 -12.12 2.93 3.71
CA ASN A 16 -12.56 4.06 4.53
C ASN A 16 -11.74 4.18 5.83
N LYS A 17 -11.35 3.05 6.44
CA LYS A 17 -10.46 3.03 7.61
C LYS A 17 -9.06 3.52 7.24
N MET A 18 -8.54 3.12 6.08
CA MET A 18 -7.26 3.60 5.56
C MET A 18 -7.28 5.12 5.34
N GLN A 19 -8.32 5.66 4.68
CA GLN A 19 -8.50 7.10 4.51
C GLN A 19 -8.57 7.83 5.86
N THR A 20 -9.31 7.27 6.83
CA THR A 20 -9.39 7.82 8.19
C THR A 20 -8.04 7.88 8.89
N ILE A 21 -7.21 6.84 8.75
CA ILE A 21 -5.85 6.81 9.33
C ILE A 21 -4.96 7.86 8.67
N VAL A 22 -5.02 8.03 7.34
CA VAL A 22 -4.28 9.08 6.63
C VAL A 22 -4.64 10.46 7.19
N LEU A 23 -5.94 10.77 7.31
CA LEU A 23 -6.39 12.06 7.85
C LEU A 23 -5.98 12.27 9.32
N LYS A 24 -6.02 11.23 10.15
CA LYS A 24 -5.56 11.30 11.54
C LYS A 24 -4.04 11.56 11.62
N LEU A 25 -3.26 10.92 10.76
CA LEU A 25 -1.82 11.17 10.68
C LEU A 25 -1.50 12.59 10.24
N GLU A 26 -2.23 13.13 9.26
CA GLU A 26 -2.09 14.54 8.85
C GLU A 26 -2.37 15.49 10.01
N ARG A 27 -3.48 15.28 10.72
CA ARG A 27 -3.86 16.08 11.89
C ARG A 27 -2.82 16.01 13.01
N ASP A 28 -2.23 14.83 13.22
CA ASP A 28 -1.22 14.60 14.25
C ASP A 28 0.20 14.94 13.76
N ASN A 29 0.33 15.62 12.61
CA ASN A 29 1.57 16.08 11.96
C ASN A 29 2.57 14.96 11.59
N ASP A 30 2.11 13.73 11.38
CA ASP A 30 2.91 12.63 10.83
C ASP A 30 2.72 12.52 9.30
N LEU A 31 3.08 13.62 8.62
CA LEU A 31 2.83 13.82 7.19
C LEU A 31 3.53 12.78 6.31
N LYS A 32 4.73 12.34 6.69
CA LYS A 32 5.50 11.34 5.92
C LYS A 32 4.83 9.96 5.94
N PHE A 33 4.26 9.54 7.08
CA PHE A 33 3.50 8.29 7.12
C PHE A 33 2.11 8.42 6.52
N ALA A 34 1.46 9.59 6.60
CA ALA A 34 0.24 9.87 5.85
C ALA A 34 0.50 9.70 4.34
N LEU A 35 1.56 10.33 3.82
CA LEU A 35 2.00 10.22 2.42
C LEU A 35 2.29 8.76 2.04
N LEU A 36 3.03 8.03 2.89
CA LEU A 36 3.42 6.64 2.62
C LEU A 36 2.20 5.73 2.53
N ILE A 37 1.29 5.83 3.50
CA ILE A 37 0.09 4.99 3.55
C ILE A 37 -0.84 5.29 2.38
N ALA A 38 -1.07 6.57 2.06
CA ALA A 38 -1.85 6.96 0.89
C ALA A 38 -1.20 6.42 -0.39
N THR A 39 0.04 6.83 -0.69
CA THR A 39 0.73 6.44 -1.94
C THR A 39 0.81 4.92 -2.09
N GLY A 40 1.16 4.20 -1.04
CA GLY A 40 1.23 2.74 -1.06
C GLY A 40 -0.12 2.08 -1.30
N SER A 41 -1.21 2.64 -0.75
CA SER A 41 -2.56 2.06 -0.83
C SER A 41 -3.29 2.41 -2.13
N TYR A 42 -2.91 3.49 -2.81
CA TYR A 42 -3.44 3.82 -4.15
C TYR A 42 -2.64 3.16 -5.28
N ILE A 43 -1.31 3.05 -5.15
CA ILE A 43 -0.46 2.51 -6.23
C ILE A 43 -0.23 1.00 -6.09
N GLY A 44 -0.09 0.51 -4.86
CA GLY A 44 0.20 -0.90 -4.59
C GLY A 44 1.54 -1.37 -5.13
N LEU A 45 2.61 -0.57 -5.03
CA LEU A 45 3.99 -1.05 -5.21
C LEU A 45 4.41 -1.93 -4.02
N ARG A 46 5.49 -2.71 -4.18
CA ARG A 46 6.16 -3.32 -3.02
C ARG A 46 6.88 -2.22 -2.27
N ILE A 47 7.01 -2.36 -0.95
CA ILE A 47 7.64 -1.33 -0.10
C ILE A 47 9.05 -0.95 -0.57
N SER A 48 9.83 -1.92 -1.06
CA SER A 48 11.17 -1.65 -1.59
C SER A 48 11.18 -0.73 -2.80
N ASP A 49 10.16 -0.81 -3.66
CA ASP A 49 10.03 0.01 -4.85
C ASP A 49 9.39 1.36 -4.49
N LEU A 50 8.37 1.34 -3.63
CA LEU A 50 7.67 2.52 -3.13
C LEU A 50 8.64 3.54 -2.49
N LEU A 51 9.56 3.05 -1.64
CA LEU A 51 10.52 3.89 -0.93
C LEU A 51 11.55 4.56 -1.85
N GLN A 52 11.62 4.21 -3.14
CA GLN A 52 12.52 4.83 -4.11
C GLN A 52 11.84 5.93 -4.95
N LEU A 53 10.54 6.15 -4.79
CA LEU A 53 9.83 7.18 -5.55
C LEU A 53 10.32 8.58 -5.22
N ARG A 54 10.47 9.40 -6.27
CA ARG A 54 10.76 10.84 -6.18
C ARG A 54 9.54 11.65 -6.60
N TRP A 55 9.47 12.89 -6.12
CA TRP A 55 8.35 13.78 -6.39
C TRP A 55 8.19 14.09 -7.89
N ASN A 56 9.28 14.38 -8.59
CA ASN A 56 9.27 14.66 -10.03
C ASN A 56 8.75 13.49 -10.90
N GLN A 57 8.65 12.28 -10.35
CA GLN A 57 8.08 11.13 -11.07
C GLN A 57 6.55 11.04 -10.95
N VAL A 58 5.93 11.76 -10.01
CA VAL A 58 4.52 11.57 -9.65
C VAL A 58 3.71 12.86 -9.49
N LEU A 59 4.32 13.96 -9.05
CA LEU A 59 3.61 15.15 -8.55
C LEU A 59 2.75 15.87 -9.61
N HIS A 60 3.16 15.80 -10.87
CA HIS A 60 2.50 16.45 -12.00
C HIS A 60 2.17 15.48 -13.14
N GLU A 61 2.33 14.17 -12.88
CA GLU A 61 2.16 13.13 -13.88
C GLU A 61 0.82 12.41 -13.70
N GLU A 62 0.18 12.04 -14.81
CA GLU A 62 -0.97 11.14 -14.79
C GLU A 62 -0.55 9.66 -14.81
N LEU A 63 0.66 9.40 -15.30
CA LEU A 63 1.24 8.07 -15.40
C LEU A 63 2.74 8.12 -15.20
N PHE A 64 3.30 7.06 -14.63
CA PHE A 64 4.75 6.88 -14.58
C PHE A 64 5.12 5.43 -14.80
N THR A 65 6.40 5.21 -15.10
CA THR A 65 6.94 3.87 -15.34
C THR A 65 8.03 3.56 -14.33
N ILE A 66 8.02 2.34 -13.78
CA ILE A 66 9.02 1.85 -12.84
C ILE A 66 9.46 0.44 -13.20
N THR A 67 10.75 0.16 -13.05
CA THR A 67 11.30 -1.20 -13.14
C THR A 67 11.28 -1.82 -11.74
N GLU A 68 10.43 -2.82 -11.52
CA GLU A 68 10.29 -3.47 -10.22
C GLU A 68 11.60 -4.16 -9.80
N LYS A 69 12.11 -3.88 -8.60
CA LYS A 69 13.40 -4.41 -8.14
C LYS A 69 13.43 -5.94 -8.09
N LYS A 70 12.33 -6.55 -7.63
CA LYS A 70 12.21 -8.01 -7.42
C LYS A 70 12.09 -8.80 -8.72
N THR A 71 11.25 -8.34 -9.64
CA THR A 71 10.91 -9.08 -10.87
C THR A 71 11.69 -8.59 -12.08
N LYS A 72 12.32 -7.41 -12.00
CA LYS A 72 12.97 -6.70 -13.11
C LYS A 72 12.03 -6.35 -14.26
N LYS A 73 10.71 -6.47 -14.04
CA LYS A 73 9.70 -6.12 -15.03
C LYS A 73 9.38 -4.64 -14.97
N ILE A 74 9.12 -4.06 -16.13
CA ILE A 74 8.61 -2.71 -16.27
C ILE A 74 7.12 -2.71 -15.91
N ARG A 75 6.72 -1.80 -15.05
CA ARG A 75 5.33 -1.56 -14.68
C ARG A 75 4.97 -0.11 -15.00
N LYS A 76 3.92 0.07 -15.80
CA LYS A 76 3.27 1.36 -16.00
C LYS A 76 2.21 1.54 -14.91
N VAL A 77 2.24 2.68 -14.24
CA VAL A 77 1.33 3.03 -13.15
C VAL A 77 0.54 4.26 -13.57
N THR A 78 -0.78 4.15 -13.57
CA THR A 78 -1.68 5.31 -13.68
C THR A 78 -1.95 5.86 -12.29
N ILE A 79 -1.82 7.17 -12.13
CA ILE A 79 -2.03 7.85 -10.86
C ILE A 79 -3.52 8.21 -10.72
N ASN A 80 -4.11 7.81 -9.59
CA ASN A 80 -5.51 8.13 -9.31
C ASN A 80 -5.67 9.64 -9.03
N PRO A 81 -6.69 10.33 -9.56
CA PRO A 81 -6.91 11.75 -9.30
C PRO A 81 -7.01 12.12 -7.81
N GLU A 82 -7.63 11.27 -6.98
CA GLU A 82 -7.69 11.48 -5.52
C GLU A 82 -6.30 11.40 -4.89
N LEU A 83 -5.45 10.47 -5.36
CA LEU A 83 -4.06 10.43 -4.93
C LEU A 83 -3.33 11.71 -5.34
N GLN A 84 -3.56 12.23 -6.54
CA GLN A 84 -2.92 13.46 -7.00
C GLN A 84 -3.23 14.67 -6.11
N ILE A 85 -4.47 14.77 -5.63
CA ILE A 85 -4.88 15.81 -4.67
C ILE A 85 -4.10 15.66 -3.36
N ILE A 86 -3.98 14.43 -2.84
CA ILE A 86 -3.21 14.14 -1.61
C ILE A 86 -1.73 14.46 -1.80
N LEU A 87 -1.14 14.06 -2.93
CA LEU A 87 0.27 14.31 -3.26
C LEU A 87 0.58 15.82 -3.28
N LYS A 88 -0.23 16.61 -4.00
CA LYS A 88 -0.06 18.07 -4.06
C LYS A 88 -0.20 18.72 -2.69
N ARG A 89 -1.20 18.32 -1.90
CA ARG A 89 -1.40 18.85 -0.54
C ARG A 89 -0.20 18.56 0.35
N LEU A 90 0.25 17.31 0.40
CA LEU A 90 1.34 16.89 1.28
C LEU A 90 2.70 17.41 0.80
N PHE A 91 2.90 17.57 -0.50
CA PHE A 91 4.10 18.20 -1.07
C PHE A 91 4.31 19.62 -0.51
N ILE A 92 3.25 20.43 -0.51
CA ILE A 92 3.28 21.80 0.02
C ILE A 92 3.52 21.79 1.53
N GLN A 93 2.79 20.98 2.29
CA GLN A 93 2.92 20.92 3.76
C GLN A 93 4.29 20.39 4.23
N LEU A 94 4.94 19.55 3.43
CA LEU A 94 6.27 19.03 3.72
C LEU A 94 7.39 19.98 3.31
N GLU A 95 7.09 21.09 2.62
CA GLU A 95 8.07 22.00 2.03
C GLU A 95 9.11 21.25 1.17
N ALA A 96 8.66 20.22 0.46
CA ALA A 96 9.54 19.34 -0.30
C ALA A 96 9.98 19.96 -1.63
N LYS A 97 11.08 19.47 -2.19
CA LYS A 97 11.52 19.79 -3.55
C LYS A 97 11.19 18.65 -4.50
N GLU A 98 10.92 18.96 -5.77
CA GLU A 98 10.57 17.94 -6.76
C GLU A 98 11.66 16.90 -6.99
N THR A 99 12.93 17.27 -6.79
CA THR A 99 14.07 16.36 -6.89
C THR A 99 14.16 15.37 -5.74
N ASP A 100 13.46 15.62 -4.63
CA ASP A 100 13.59 14.84 -3.41
C ASP A 100 12.93 13.46 -3.54
N LEU A 101 13.47 12.52 -2.77
CA LEU A 101 12.79 11.27 -2.47
C LEU A 101 11.56 11.56 -1.60
N MET A 102 10.43 10.90 -1.89
CA MET A 102 9.18 11.11 -1.16
C MET A 102 9.27 10.60 0.30
N PHE A 103 10.04 9.54 0.54
CA PHE A 103 10.05 8.78 1.79
C PHE A 103 11.42 8.75 2.46
N VAL A 104 11.91 9.91 2.86
CA VAL A 104 13.25 10.07 3.45
C VAL A 104 13.26 10.07 4.96
N ASN A 105 14.37 9.58 5.52
CA ASN A 105 14.68 9.67 6.93
C ASN A 105 14.75 11.14 7.42
N ARG A 106 15.00 11.34 8.71
CA ARG A 106 15.11 12.68 9.32
C ARG A 106 16.26 13.53 8.76
N PHE A 107 17.24 12.91 8.11
CA PHE A 107 18.40 13.59 7.53
C PHE A 107 18.18 13.94 6.05
N GLY A 108 17.09 13.51 5.43
CA GLY A 108 16.74 13.84 4.04
C GLY A 108 17.51 13.06 2.96
N GLU A 109 18.62 12.41 3.29
CA GLU A 109 19.51 11.80 2.29
C GLU A 109 19.08 10.41 1.84
N LYS A 110 18.54 9.60 2.76
CA LYS A 110 18.29 8.18 2.54
C LYS A 110 16.81 7.85 2.70
N PRO A 111 16.29 6.91 1.89
CA PRO A 111 14.94 6.41 2.07
C PRO A 111 14.79 5.76 3.44
N PHE A 112 13.55 5.65 3.94
CA PHE A 112 13.27 4.85 5.12
C PHE A 112 13.78 3.41 4.94
N SER A 113 14.21 2.77 6.03
CA SER A 113 14.42 1.32 6.02
C SER A 113 13.07 0.61 6.12
N ILE A 114 12.97 -0.59 5.53
CA ILE A 114 11.75 -1.40 5.60
C ILE A 114 11.43 -1.76 7.06
N GLN A 115 12.47 -1.98 7.87
CA GLN A 115 12.37 -2.26 9.30
C GLN A 115 11.75 -1.07 10.04
N TYR A 116 12.22 0.15 9.77
CA TYR A 116 11.67 1.37 10.36
C TYR A 116 10.21 1.56 9.98
N VAL A 117 9.87 1.37 8.69
CA VAL A 117 8.47 1.44 8.23
C VAL A 117 7.59 0.45 8.99
N ASN A 118 7.98 -0.83 9.07
CA ASN A 118 7.17 -1.83 9.75
C ASN A 118 7.05 -1.57 11.26
N SER A 119 8.12 -1.09 11.91
CA SER A 119 8.06 -0.70 13.33
C SER A 119 7.08 0.46 13.53
N LYS A 120 7.21 1.52 12.72
CA LYS A 120 6.32 2.68 12.82
C LYS A 120 4.87 2.36 12.48
N LEU A 121 4.62 1.48 11.52
CA LEU A 121 3.26 1.00 11.23
C LEU A 121 2.66 0.31 12.46
N LYS A 122 3.42 -0.55 13.15
CA LYS A 122 2.96 -1.17 14.40
C LYS A 122 2.59 -0.12 15.46
N ASP A 123 3.43 0.90 15.63
CA ASP A 123 3.18 1.99 16.57
C ASP A 123 1.92 2.79 16.19
N ILE A 124 1.76 3.12 14.92
CA ILE A 124 0.60 3.84 14.37
C ILE A 124 -0.69 3.07 14.60
N PHE A 125 -0.73 1.78 14.26
CA PHE A 125 -1.93 0.98 14.43
C PHE A 125 -2.26 0.72 15.91
N THR A 126 -1.24 0.63 16.76
CA THR A 126 -1.44 0.58 18.22
C THR A 126 -2.02 1.90 18.74
N LYS A 127 -1.44 3.04 18.34
CA LYS A 127 -1.88 4.39 18.72
C LYS A 127 -3.34 4.63 18.36
N TYR A 128 -3.78 4.19 17.18
CA TYR A 128 -5.15 4.38 16.71
C TYR A 128 -6.08 3.19 17.00
N SER A 129 -5.64 2.24 17.85
CA SER A 129 -6.41 1.08 18.29
C SER A 129 -6.98 0.23 17.13
N VAL A 130 -6.24 0.15 16.03
CA VAL A 130 -6.60 -0.68 14.88
C VAL A 130 -6.13 -2.11 15.13
N ARG A 131 -7.07 -3.02 15.34
CA ARG A 131 -6.79 -4.43 15.55
C ARG A 131 -6.39 -5.11 14.24
N GLY A 132 -5.33 -5.90 14.29
CA GLY A 132 -4.85 -6.69 13.14
C GLY A 132 -3.33 -6.77 13.14
N GLN A 133 -2.79 -7.55 12.20
CA GLN A 133 -1.36 -7.65 11.94
C GLN A 133 -1.00 -6.85 10.70
N TYR A 134 -0.38 -5.69 10.88
CA TYR A 134 -0.06 -4.81 9.77
C TYR A 134 1.45 -4.68 9.57
N SER A 135 1.91 -5.07 8.39
CA SER A 135 3.22 -4.69 7.85
C SER A 135 3.02 -3.87 6.58
N SER A 136 4.08 -3.34 6.00
CA SER A 136 4.02 -2.55 4.75
C SER A 136 3.25 -3.23 3.60
N HIS A 137 3.09 -4.55 3.60
CA HIS A 137 2.24 -5.25 2.64
C HIS A 137 0.75 -4.91 2.75
N PHE A 138 0.27 -4.40 3.89
CA PHE A 138 -1.13 -4.04 4.10
C PHE A 138 -1.61 -3.03 3.04
N MET A 139 -0.77 -2.07 2.65
CA MET A 139 -1.09 -1.03 1.67
C MET A 139 -1.45 -1.65 0.32
N ARG A 140 -0.59 -2.54 -0.18
CA ARG A 140 -0.82 -3.23 -1.45
C ARG A 140 -2.03 -4.17 -1.40
N LYS A 141 -2.25 -4.85 -0.27
CA LYS A 141 -3.47 -5.66 -0.07
C LYS A 141 -4.74 -4.81 -0.02
N THR A 142 -4.67 -3.64 0.60
CA THR A 142 -5.77 -2.67 0.70
C THR A 142 -6.23 -2.23 -0.69
N LEU A 143 -5.29 -1.89 -1.58
CA LEU A 143 -5.61 -1.62 -3.00
C LEU A 143 -6.33 -2.80 -3.64
N GLY A 144 -5.76 -4.00 -3.50
CA GLY A 144 -6.31 -5.20 -4.14
C GLY A 144 -7.73 -5.51 -3.67
N ARG A 145 -8.00 -5.37 -2.37
CA ARG A 145 -9.33 -5.56 -1.81
C ARG A 145 -10.31 -4.49 -2.29
N ARG A 146 -9.88 -3.23 -2.35
CA ARG A 146 -10.72 -2.13 -2.86
C ARG A 146 -11.09 -2.32 -4.32
N VAL A 147 -10.13 -2.69 -5.16
CA VAL A 147 -10.38 -2.95 -6.59
C VAL A 147 -11.35 -4.12 -6.76
N TRP A 148 -11.16 -5.21 -6.01
CA TRP A 148 -12.07 -6.36 -6.07
C TRP A 148 -13.50 -5.98 -5.64
N GLU A 149 -13.65 -5.22 -4.56
CA GLU A 149 -14.94 -4.70 -4.08
C GLU A 149 -15.64 -3.77 -5.10
N VAL A 150 -14.94 -2.75 -5.61
CA VAL A 150 -15.50 -1.80 -6.60
C VAL A 150 -15.92 -2.50 -7.89
N ASN A 151 -15.23 -3.57 -8.27
CA ASN A 151 -15.57 -4.40 -9.42
C ASN A 151 -16.52 -5.55 -9.06
N LYS A 152 -17.37 -5.36 -8.03
CA LYS A 152 -18.45 -6.25 -7.61
C LYS A 152 -18.01 -7.70 -7.37
N TYR A 153 -16.82 -7.86 -6.79
CA TYR A 153 -16.23 -9.17 -6.47
C TYR A 153 -16.02 -10.10 -7.68
N SER A 154 -15.90 -9.55 -8.88
CA SER A 154 -15.77 -10.34 -10.12
C SER A 154 -14.44 -11.10 -10.26
N ASP A 155 -14.49 -12.24 -10.95
CA ASP A 155 -13.29 -13.00 -11.32
C ASP A 155 -12.39 -12.23 -12.30
N GLN A 156 -12.99 -11.40 -13.16
CA GLN A 156 -12.23 -10.50 -14.04
C GLN A 156 -11.33 -9.55 -13.23
N ALA A 157 -11.84 -9.00 -12.12
CA ALA A 157 -11.03 -8.17 -11.24
C ALA A 157 -9.87 -8.95 -10.62
N LEU A 158 -10.07 -10.22 -10.24
CA LEU A 158 -9.01 -11.06 -9.71
C LEU A 158 -7.93 -11.38 -10.76
N LEU A 159 -8.31 -11.58 -12.02
CA LEU A 159 -7.38 -11.75 -13.13
C LEU A 159 -6.50 -10.50 -13.31
N LEU A 160 -7.13 -9.32 -13.38
CA LEU A 160 -6.42 -8.04 -13.50
C LEU A 160 -5.52 -7.77 -12.30
N LEU A 161 -5.97 -8.08 -11.08
CA LEU A 161 -5.16 -7.97 -9.87
C LEU A 161 -3.97 -8.93 -9.87
N SER A 162 -4.14 -10.14 -10.40
CA SER A 162 -3.04 -11.09 -10.56
C SER A 162 -1.94 -10.53 -11.48
N GLN A 163 -2.34 -9.90 -12.58
CA GLN A 163 -1.41 -9.22 -13.50
C GLN A 163 -0.76 -8.00 -12.83
N LEU A 164 -1.57 -7.13 -12.20
CA LEU A 164 -1.10 -5.96 -11.46
C LEU A 164 -0.04 -6.34 -10.41
N PHE A 165 -0.26 -7.47 -9.73
CA PHE A 165 0.63 -7.92 -8.69
C PHE A 165 1.80 -8.80 -9.15
N ASN A 166 1.88 -9.11 -10.45
CA ASN A 166 2.84 -10.06 -11.00
C ASN A 166 2.81 -11.41 -10.25
N HIS A 167 1.61 -11.90 -9.93
CA HIS A 167 1.41 -13.21 -9.33
C HIS A 167 1.34 -14.31 -10.39
N THR A 168 1.80 -15.50 -10.03
CA THR A 168 1.83 -16.66 -10.94
C THR A 168 0.45 -17.21 -11.29
N SER A 169 -0.56 -16.94 -10.46
CA SER A 169 -1.94 -17.38 -10.69
C SER A 169 -2.95 -16.51 -9.93
N VAL A 170 -4.21 -16.57 -10.38
CA VAL A 170 -5.36 -16.00 -9.65
C VAL A 170 -5.48 -16.60 -8.24
N SER A 171 -5.21 -17.90 -8.08
CA SER A 171 -5.21 -18.58 -6.79
C SER A 171 -4.21 -17.95 -5.80
N THR A 172 -3.02 -17.58 -6.28
CA THR A 172 -2.02 -16.85 -5.49
C THR A 172 -2.57 -15.49 -5.03
N THR A 173 -3.31 -14.81 -5.90
CA THR A 173 -3.97 -13.54 -5.59
C THR A 173 -5.08 -13.70 -4.55
N LYS A 174 -5.93 -14.73 -4.67
CA LYS A 174 -6.98 -15.04 -3.67
C LYS A 174 -6.38 -15.31 -2.28
N ILE A 175 -5.29 -16.07 -2.21
CA ILE A 175 -4.56 -16.34 -0.96
C ILE A 175 -3.94 -15.04 -0.42
N TYR A 176 -3.24 -14.28 -1.27
CA TYR A 176 -2.59 -13.03 -0.89
C TYR A 176 -3.59 -12.02 -0.29
N LEU A 177 -4.78 -11.91 -0.88
CA LEU A 177 -5.84 -11.01 -0.44
C LEU A 177 -6.73 -11.58 0.69
N GLY A 178 -6.47 -12.80 1.17
CA GLY A 178 -7.29 -13.44 2.21
C GLY A 178 -8.70 -13.80 1.75
N ILE A 179 -8.95 -13.84 0.45
CA ILE A 179 -10.27 -14.16 -0.13
C ILE A 179 -10.57 -15.64 0.01
N ARG A 180 -9.58 -16.51 -0.20
CA ARG A 180 -9.76 -17.96 -0.10
C ARG A 180 -10.20 -18.40 1.31
N GLU A 181 -9.63 -17.80 2.36
CA GLU A 181 -10.00 -18.09 3.74
C GLU A 181 -11.43 -17.63 4.04
N GLN A 182 -11.85 -16.48 3.49
CA GLN A 182 -13.22 -15.98 3.59
C GLN A 182 -14.22 -16.85 2.83
N GLU A 183 -13.92 -17.25 1.60
CA GLU A 183 -14.76 -18.16 0.80
C GLU A 183 -15.01 -19.48 1.58
N ILE A 184 -13.95 -20.09 2.13
CA ILE A 184 -14.05 -21.31 2.94
C ILE A 184 -14.88 -21.07 4.21
N SER A 185 -14.64 -19.96 4.92
CA SER A 185 -15.39 -19.63 6.12
C SER A 185 -16.89 -19.47 5.84
N ASN A 186 -17.25 -18.88 4.71
CA ASN A 186 -18.65 -18.68 4.32
C ASN A 186 -19.36 -20.00 4.02
N LEU A 187 -18.66 -21.02 3.50
CA LEU A 187 -19.24 -22.35 3.28
C LEU A 187 -19.69 -23.01 4.58
N TYR A 188 -18.94 -22.83 5.68
CA TYR A 188 -19.34 -23.33 6.99
C TYR A 188 -20.54 -22.58 7.58
N LEU A 189 -20.75 -21.32 7.21
CA LEU A 189 -21.86 -20.50 7.68
C LEU A 189 -23.13 -20.66 6.83
N SER A 190 -23.01 -21.27 5.65
CA SER A 190 -24.13 -21.51 4.73
C SER A 190 -24.84 -22.85 4.92
N VAL A 191 -24.39 -23.66 5.89
CA VAL A 191 -25.02 -24.91 6.33
C VAL A 191 -25.67 -24.72 7.68
#